data_AF-A0A5M3Z4P2-F1
#
_entry.id   AF-A0A5M3Z4P2-F1
#
_cell.length_a   1.000
_cell.length_b   1.000
_cell.length_c   1.000
_cell.angle_alpha   90.00
_cell.angle_beta   90.00
_cell.angle_gamma   90.00
#
_symmetry.space_group_name_H-M   'P 1'
#
loop_
_entity.id
_entity.type
_entity.pdbx_description
1 polymer ?
#
loop_
_entity_poly.entity_id
_entity_poly.type
_entity_poly.pdbx_seq_one_letter_code
_entity_poly.pdbx_strand_id
1 'polypeptide(L)'
;MGLYGERVGCLVLATATEHAATNSQSLLESLQRSEISNPPAFGAHIAAGILGHEVLRAAWFEDLKTMSARIQAMRRELYHHLARNAPGSWDHLLRQTGMFGFLGLPPSAVKTLKEKHHIYMASNSRISMAGLNPENVEYVARCIVEVLQGV
;
A
#
# COMPACT_ATOMS: atom_id res chain seq x y z
N MET A 1 2.87 -6.02 -9.62
CA MET A 1 2.90 -7.47 -9.91
C MET A 1 2.29 -8.35 -8.82
N GLY A 2 2.07 -7.88 -7.58
CA GLY A 2 1.37 -8.69 -6.57
C GLY A 2 2.13 -9.90 -6.02
N LEU A 3 3.45 -9.95 -6.25
CA LEU A 3 4.34 -11.06 -5.88
C LEU A 3 4.79 -11.01 -4.41
N TYR A 4 3.84 -10.79 -3.48
CA TYR A 4 4.15 -10.54 -2.07
C TYR A 4 4.94 -11.69 -1.42
N GLY A 5 4.51 -12.93 -1.65
CA GLY A 5 5.16 -14.14 -1.12
C GLY A 5 6.46 -14.50 -1.81
N GLU A 6 6.66 -14.07 -3.07
CA GLU A 6 7.80 -14.47 -3.89
C GLU A 6 9.09 -13.68 -3.61
N ARG A 7 8.99 -12.66 -2.74
CA ARG A 7 10.13 -11.88 -2.23
C ARG A 7 10.99 -11.25 -3.33
N VAL A 8 10.34 -10.72 -4.37
CA VAL A 8 11.01 -10.10 -5.53
C VAL A 8 11.26 -8.63 -5.29
N GLY A 9 12.51 -8.20 -5.48
CA GLY A 9 12.93 -6.82 -5.41
C GLY A 9 14.31 -6.64 -6.05
N CYS A 10 14.78 -5.40 -6.13
CA CYS A 10 16.10 -5.07 -6.66
C CYS A 10 16.67 -3.87 -5.88
N LEU A 11 17.94 -3.97 -5.48
CA LEU A 11 18.70 -2.84 -4.96
C LEU A 11 19.41 -2.17 -6.14
N VAL A 12 19.21 -0.86 -6.31
CA VAL A 12 19.89 -0.06 -7.32
C VAL A 12 20.72 1.01 -6.61
N LEU A 13 22.03 1.02 -6.88
CA LEU A 13 22.95 2.04 -6.39
C LEU A 13 23.50 2.84 -7.57
N ALA A 14 23.10 4.11 -7.66
CA ALA A 14 23.66 5.03 -8.65
C ALA A 14 24.97 5.62 -8.12
N THR A 15 26.03 5.53 -8.92
CA THR A 15 27.37 6.03 -8.57
C THR A 15 27.82 7.09 -9.58
N ALA A 16 28.75 7.96 -9.19
CA ALA A 16 29.23 9.04 -10.04
C ALA A 16 30.19 8.55 -11.15
N THR A 17 30.80 7.38 -10.98
CA THR A 17 31.79 6.82 -11.92
C THR A 17 31.63 5.31 -12.05
N GLU A 18 32.03 4.77 -13.20
CA GLU A 18 32.06 3.33 -13.44
C GLU A 18 32.93 2.60 -12.42
N HIS A 19 34.10 3.15 -12.08
CA HIS A 19 34.99 2.56 -11.08
C HIS A 19 34.29 2.42 -9.70
N ALA A 20 33.55 3.45 -9.28
CA ALA A 20 32.77 3.38 -8.05
C ALA A 20 31.61 2.37 -8.15
N ALA A 21 30.97 2.24 -9.32
CA ALA A 21 29.94 1.22 -9.56
C ALA A 21 30.50 -0.19 -9.37
N THR A 22 31.62 -0.53 -10.03
CA THR A 22 32.25 -1.85 -9.95
C THR A 22 32.66 -2.20 -8.53
N ASN A 23 33.32 -1.29 -7.82
CA ASN A 23 33.74 -1.51 -6.44
C ASN A 23 32.53 -1.74 -5.51
N SER A 24 31.47 -0.93 -5.67
CA SER A 24 30.26 -1.07 -4.87
C SER A 24 29.53 -2.38 -5.15
N GLN A 25 29.44 -2.78 -6.42
CA GLN A 25 28.82 -4.04 -6.82
C GLN A 25 29.53 -5.24 -6.19
N SER A 26 30.87 -5.28 -6.21
CA SER A 26 31.65 -6.36 -5.60
C SER A 26 31.37 -6.50 -4.09
N LEU A 27 31.27 -5.38 -3.37
CA LEU A 27 30.93 -5.38 -1.95
C LEU A 27 29.50 -5.85 -1.70
N LEU A 28 28.54 -5.39 -2.51
CA LEU A 28 27.14 -5.82 -2.41
C LEU A 28 26.98 -7.33 -2.68
N GLU A 29 27.71 -7.88 -3.64
CA GLU A 29 27.74 -9.33 -3.92
C GLU A 29 28.33 -10.11 -2.73
N SER A 30 29.40 -9.61 -2.12
CA SER A 30 29.99 -10.23 -0.91
C SER A 30 29.01 -10.23 0.26
N LEU A 31 28.32 -9.12 0.51
CA LEU A 31 27.30 -9.00 1.56
C LEU A 31 26.10 -9.92 1.29
N GLN A 32 25.62 -9.97 0.04
CA GLN A 32 24.53 -10.89 -0.31
C GLN A 32 24.94 -12.35 -0.07
N ARG A 33 26.18 -12.70 -0.40
CA ARG A 33 26.67 -14.07 -0.25
C ARG A 33 26.73 -14.51 1.22
N SER A 34 27.07 -13.61 2.14
CA SER A 34 27.09 -13.91 3.58
C SER A 34 25.70 -14.04 4.20
N GLU A 35 24.69 -13.37 3.64
CA GLU A 35 23.33 -13.35 4.20
C GLU A 35 22.42 -14.42 3.60
N ILE A 36 22.31 -14.47 2.27
CA ILE A 36 21.34 -15.31 1.57
C ILE A 36 21.94 -16.19 0.48
N SER A 37 23.25 -16.12 0.25
CA SER A 37 23.96 -16.72 -0.89
C SER A 37 23.50 -16.12 -2.24
N ASN A 38 22.27 -16.42 -2.66
CA ASN A 38 21.65 -15.95 -3.89
C ASN A 38 20.12 -15.78 -3.71
N PRO A 39 19.48 -14.85 -4.44
CA PRO A 39 18.05 -14.59 -4.31
C PRO A 39 17.18 -15.68 -4.98
N PRO A 40 15.90 -15.83 -4.58
CA PRO A 40 14.97 -16.79 -5.19
C PRO A 40 14.67 -16.43 -6.66
N ALA A 41 14.79 -17.43 -7.56
CA ALA A 41 14.68 -17.21 -9.01
C ALA A 41 13.24 -17.07 -9.54
N PHE A 42 12.26 -17.76 -8.93
CA PHE A 42 10.93 -17.91 -9.50
C PHE A 42 10.22 -16.57 -9.77
N GLY A 43 10.09 -15.73 -8.74
CA GLY A 43 9.43 -14.43 -8.91
C GLY A 43 10.24 -13.46 -9.79
N ALA A 44 11.58 -13.59 -9.82
CA ALA A 44 12.42 -12.82 -10.73
C ALA A 44 12.16 -13.20 -12.20
N HIS A 45 11.96 -14.49 -12.50
CA HIS A 45 11.58 -14.94 -13.84
C HIS A 45 10.19 -14.46 -14.26
N ILE A 46 9.21 -14.41 -13.35
CA ILE A 46 7.89 -13.82 -13.64
C ILE A 46 8.04 -12.34 -14.01
N ALA A 47 8.76 -11.58 -13.18
CA ALA A 47 8.98 -10.16 -13.42
C ALA A 47 9.72 -9.91 -14.73
N ALA A 48 10.79 -10.66 -15.00
CA ALA A 48 11.55 -10.58 -16.24
C ALA A 48 10.70 -10.94 -17.47
N GLY A 49 9.88 -12.00 -17.38
CA GLY A 49 8.98 -12.41 -18.45
C GLY A 49 7.93 -11.35 -18.78
N ILE A 50 7.31 -10.74 -17.76
CA ILE A 50 6.34 -9.66 -17.95
C ILE A 50 7.01 -8.42 -18.56
N LEU A 51 8.16 -7.99 -18.01
CA LEU A 51 8.83 -6.75 -18.45
C LEU A 51 9.52 -6.89 -19.81
N GLY A 52 9.99 -8.08 -20.15
CA GLY A 52 10.68 -8.39 -21.41
C GLY A 52 9.75 -8.63 -22.60
N HIS A 53 8.44 -8.78 -22.37
CA HIS A 53 7.46 -9.03 -23.43
C HIS A 53 6.46 -7.88 -23.55
N GLU A 54 6.41 -7.20 -24.69
CA GLU A 54 5.63 -5.97 -24.88
C GLU A 54 4.15 -6.13 -24.53
N VAL A 55 3.51 -7.20 -25.02
CA VAL A 55 2.10 -7.50 -24.74
C VAL A 55 1.84 -7.70 -23.24
N LEU A 56 2.68 -8.46 -22.55
CA LEU A 56 2.53 -8.72 -21.10
C LEU A 56 2.81 -7.46 -20.28
N ARG A 57 3.80 -6.67 -20.68
CA ARG A 57 4.11 -5.38 -20.04
C ARG A 57 2.94 -4.41 -20.17
N ALA A 58 2.31 -4.33 -21.34
CA ALA A 58 1.13 -3.50 -21.56
C ALA A 58 -0.05 -3.95 -20.68
N ALA A 59 -0.33 -5.25 -20.65
CA ALA A 59 -1.36 -5.81 -19.78
C ALA A 59 -1.09 -5.49 -18.30
N TRP A 60 0.16 -5.65 -17.85
CA TRP A 60 0.54 -5.31 -16.47
C TRP A 60 0.34 -3.82 -16.16
N PHE A 61 0.59 -2.90 -17.10
CA PHE A 61 0.29 -1.48 -16.91
C PHE A 61 -1.22 -1.20 -16.78
N GLU A 62 -2.07 -1.91 -17.51
CA GLU A 62 -3.53 -1.82 -17.34
C GLU A 62 -3.98 -2.38 -15.99
N ASP A 63 -3.35 -3.46 -15.49
CA ASP A 63 -3.62 -3.96 -14.14
C ASP A 63 -3.25 -2.92 -13.07
N LEU A 64 -2.12 -2.22 -13.23
CA LEU A 64 -1.74 -1.12 -12.32
C LEU A 64 -2.77 0.00 -12.31
N LYS A 65 -3.28 0.40 -13.49
CA LYS A 65 -4.37 1.39 -13.59
C LYS A 65 -5.62 0.91 -12.88
N THR A 66 -6.03 -0.34 -13.11
CA THR A 66 -7.21 -0.94 -12.48
C THR A 66 -7.10 -0.92 -10.95
N MET A 67 -5.98 -1.39 -10.40
CA MET A 67 -5.77 -1.43 -8.95
C MET A 67 -5.71 -0.03 -8.33
N SER A 68 -4.97 0.90 -8.95
CA SER A 68 -4.82 2.27 -8.45
C SER A 68 -6.13 3.06 -8.52
N ALA A 69 -6.90 2.91 -9.60
CA ALA A 69 -8.21 3.53 -9.77
C ALA A 69 -9.20 3.07 -8.69
N ARG A 70 -9.22 1.76 -8.38
CA ARG A 70 -10.08 1.23 -7.31
C ARG A 70 -9.71 1.79 -5.93
N ILE A 71 -8.42 1.87 -5.61
CA ILE A 71 -7.95 2.47 -4.35
C ILE A 71 -8.38 3.94 -4.28
N GLN A 72 -8.25 4.69 -5.37
CA GLN A 72 -8.67 6.09 -5.43
C GLN A 72 -10.19 6.25 -5.30
N ALA A 73 -10.98 5.34 -5.87
CA ALA A 73 -12.42 5.32 -5.72
C ALA A 73 -12.84 5.11 -4.26
N MET A 74 -12.30 4.10 -3.59
CA MET A 74 -12.60 3.84 -2.17
C MET A 74 -12.17 4.98 -1.24
N ARG A 75 -11.10 5.69 -1.60
CA ARG A 75 -10.67 6.91 -0.90
C ARG A 75 -11.68 8.04 -1.03
N ARG A 76 -12.25 8.24 -2.22
CA ARG A 76 -13.31 9.22 -2.44
C ARG A 76 -14.60 8.84 -1.72
N GLU A 77 -15.02 7.58 -1.81
CA GLU A 77 -16.22 7.11 -1.11
C GLU A 77 -16.11 7.29 0.40
N LEU A 78 -15.01 6.82 1.01
CA LEU A 78 -14.76 7.02 2.44
C LEU A 78 -14.77 8.52 2.81
N TYR A 79 -14.10 9.36 2.00
CA TYR A 79 -14.11 10.80 2.21
C TYR A 79 -15.53 11.38 2.16
N HIS A 80 -16.35 11.02 1.17
CA HIS A 80 -17.71 11.55 1.03
C HIS A 80 -18.60 11.20 2.22
N HIS A 81 -18.54 9.95 2.70
CA HIS A 81 -19.28 9.54 3.88
C HIS A 81 -18.81 10.29 5.14
N LEU A 82 -17.50 10.47 5.34
CA LEU A 82 -16.96 11.13 6.52
C LEU A 82 -17.18 12.65 6.49
N ALA A 83 -16.89 13.31 5.37
CA ALA A 83 -17.08 14.76 5.23
C ALA A 83 -18.53 15.20 5.43
N ARG A 84 -19.51 14.32 5.15
CA ARG A 84 -20.93 14.60 5.39
C ARG A 84 -21.36 14.43 6.85
N ASN A 85 -20.78 13.48 7.57
CA ASN A 85 -21.35 12.99 8.82
C ASN A 85 -20.41 13.10 10.04
N ALA A 86 -19.10 13.16 9.84
CA ALA A 86 -18.11 13.21 10.92
C ALA A 86 -17.68 14.66 11.23
N PRO A 87 -17.30 14.97 12.49
CA PRO A 87 -16.76 16.27 12.83
C PRO A 87 -15.38 16.51 12.17
N GLY A 88 -15.07 17.77 11.88
CA GLY A 88 -13.77 18.20 11.33
C GLY A 88 -13.64 18.04 9.81
N SER A 89 -12.47 18.42 9.27
CA SER A 89 -12.14 18.28 7.84
C SER A 89 -11.45 16.94 7.56
N TRP A 90 -11.90 16.30 6.48
CA TRP A 90 -11.36 15.02 5.98
C TRP A 90 -10.59 15.16 4.67
N ASP A 91 -10.30 16.40 4.23
CA ASP A 91 -9.68 16.68 2.91
C ASP A 91 -8.27 16.09 2.78
N HIS A 92 -7.62 15.80 3.90
CA HIS A 92 -6.35 15.09 3.93
C HIS A 92 -6.45 13.70 3.29
N LEU A 93 -7.61 13.03 3.34
CA LEU A 93 -7.81 11.73 2.70
C LEU A 93 -7.65 11.81 1.19
N LEU A 94 -8.13 12.89 0.55
CA LEU A 94 -8.03 13.09 -0.90
C LEU A 94 -6.63 13.49 -1.36
N ARG A 95 -5.85 14.16 -0.49
CA ARG A 95 -4.47 14.56 -0.78
C ARG A 95 -3.46 13.41 -0.65
N GLN A 96 -3.82 12.37 0.07
CA GLN A 96 -2.98 11.17 0.24
C GLN A 96 -3.07 10.25 -0.98
N THR A 97 -1.96 9.57 -1.28
CA THR A 97 -1.85 8.61 -2.39
C THR A 97 -1.41 7.24 -1.90
N GLY A 98 -1.58 6.23 -2.75
CA GLY A 98 -1.20 4.86 -2.44
C GLY A 98 -2.22 4.11 -1.57
N MET A 99 -1.82 2.90 -1.17
CA MET A 99 -2.68 1.90 -0.55
C MET A 99 -3.05 2.23 0.90
N PHE A 100 -2.26 3.04 1.59
CA PHE A 100 -2.50 3.38 2.99
C PHE A 100 -3.08 4.78 3.12
N GLY A 101 -3.88 4.98 4.15
CA GLY A 101 -4.31 6.30 4.58
C GLY A 101 -4.12 6.48 6.08
N PHE A 102 -3.89 7.70 6.51
CA PHE A 102 -3.97 8.09 7.92
C PHE A 102 -5.29 8.81 8.14
N LEU A 103 -6.14 8.25 9.01
CA LEU A 103 -7.46 8.82 9.35
C LEU A 103 -7.37 9.90 10.43
N GLY A 104 -6.31 9.93 11.23
CA GLY A 104 -6.15 10.88 12.34
C GLY A 104 -7.01 10.56 13.57
N LEU A 105 -7.51 9.32 13.67
CA LEU A 105 -8.33 8.89 14.81
C LEU A 105 -7.46 8.72 16.07
N PRO A 106 -7.95 9.11 17.26
CA PRO A 106 -7.26 8.83 18.50
C PRO A 106 -7.19 7.31 18.76
N PRO A 107 -6.16 6.81 19.46
CA PRO A 107 -6.02 5.37 19.73
C PRO A 107 -7.23 4.74 20.45
N SER A 108 -7.94 5.51 21.28
CA SER A 108 -9.19 5.09 21.92
C SER A 108 -10.28 4.78 20.91
N ALA A 109 -10.48 5.64 19.90
CA ALA A 109 -11.44 5.42 18.83
C ALA A 109 -11.07 4.18 18.00
N VAL A 110 -9.78 3.99 17.68
CA VAL A 110 -9.29 2.79 16.98
C VAL A 110 -9.58 1.52 17.78
N LYS A 111 -9.39 1.56 19.10
CA LYS A 111 -9.72 0.45 20.00
C LYS A 111 -11.22 0.13 19.99
N THR A 112 -12.09 1.14 20.08
CA THR A 112 -13.54 0.95 20.02
C THR A 112 -13.98 0.39 18.67
N LEU A 113 -13.43 0.89 17.56
CA LEU A 113 -13.68 0.36 16.22
C LEU A 113 -13.33 -1.13 16.10
N LYS A 114 -12.22 -1.55 16.72
CA LYS A 114 -11.84 -2.97 16.78
C LYS A 114 -12.80 -3.80 17.63
N GLU A 115 -13.09 -3.36 18.84
CA GLU A 115 -13.82 -4.15 19.85
C GLU A 115 -15.32 -4.24 19.59
N LYS A 116 -15.94 -3.15 19.14
CA LYS A 116 -17.40 -3.08 18.92
C LYS A 116 -17.81 -3.29 17.47
N HIS A 117 -16.97 -2.87 16.52
CA HIS A 117 -17.33 -2.85 15.09
C HIS A 117 -16.47 -3.80 14.24
N HIS A 118 -15.52 -4.51 14.86
CA HIS A 118 -14.65 -5.47 14.16
C HIS A 118 -13.88 -4.84 12.97
N ILE A 119 -13.56 -3.55 13.07
CA ILE A 119 -12.76 -2.83 12.08
C ILE A 119 -11.31 -2.79 12.57
N TYR A 120 -10.42 -3.48 11.85
CA TYR A 120 -9.03 -3.63 12.24
C TYR A 120 -8.13 -2.70 11.42
N MET A 121 -7.37 -1.86 12.11
CA MET A 121 -6.34 -0.99 11.53
C MET A 121 -5.18 -0.83 12.52
N ALA A 122 -4.11 -0.14 12.11
CA ALA A 122 -3.01 0.15 13.03
C ALA A 122 -3.46 1.12 14.12
N SER A 123 -2.89 1.00 15.33
CA SER A 123 -3.24 1.82 16.50
C SER A 123 -3.06 3.33 16.29
N ASN A 124 -2.21 3.72 15.34
CA ASN A 124 -2.01 5.10 14.91
C ASN A 124 -3.00 5.57 13.81
N SER A 125 -4.11 4.85 13.63
CA SER A 125 -5.15 5.09 12.62
C SER A 125 -4.71 4.93 11.15
N ARG A 126 -3.56 4.28 10.91
CA ARG A 126 -3.18 3.89 9.54
C ARG A 126 -4.08 2.75 9.07
N ILE A 127 -4.91 3.03 8.06
CA ILE A 127 -5.83 2.09 7.42
C ILE A 127 -5.29 1.67 6.05
N SER A 128 -5.59 0.43 5.63
CA SER A 128 -5.40 -0.02 4.24
C SER A 128 -6.66 0.29 3.44
N MET A 129 -6.55 1.22 2.48
CA MET A 129 -7.61 1.52 1.52
C MET A 129 -7.94 0.31 0.64
N ALA A 130 -7.00 -0.62 0.49
CA ALA A 130 -7.26 -1.85 -0.25
C ALA A 130 -8.28 -2.77 0.45
N GLY A 131 -8.42 -2.68 1.78
CA GLY A 131 -9.42 -3.42 2.54
C GLY A 131 -10.86 -2.88 2.39
N LEU A 132 -11.01 -1.67 1.84
CA LEU A 132 -12.31 -1.10 1.56
C LEU A 132 -12.82 -1.54 0.20
N ASN A 133 -14.13 -1.73 0.08
CA ASN A 133 -14.85 -2.07 -1.14
C ASN A 133 -16.28 -1.45 -1.08
N PRO A 134 -17.04 -1.47 -2.18
CA PRO A 134 -18.39 -0.91 -2.21
C PRO A 134 -19.36 -1.50 -1.17
N GLU A 135 -19.11 -2.73 -0.71
CA GLU A 135 -19.99 -3.43 0.25
C GLU A 135 -19.71 -3.02 1.69
N ASN A 136 -18.52 -2.51 2.00
CA ASN A 136 -18.10 -2.24 3.39
C ASN A 136 -17.73 -0.77 3.67
N VAL A 137 -17.50 0.07 2.65
CA VAL A 137 -17.01 1.44 2.85
C VAL A 137 -17.99 2.30 3.65
N GLU A 138 -19.29 2.16 3.40
CA GLU A 138 -20.34 2.85 4.14
C GLU A 138 -20.40 2.39 5.60
N TYR A 139 -20.32 1.07 5.85
CA TYR A 139 -20.27 0.51 7.20
C TYR A 139 -19.09 1.08 7.99
N VAL A 140 -17.90 1.07 7.40
CA VAL A 140 -16.69 1.61 8.04
C VAL A 140 -16.85 3.10 8.35
N ALA A 141 -17.33 3.89 7.40
CA ALA A 141 -17.52 5.32 7.61
C ALA A 141 -18.55 5.63 8.70
N ARG A 142 -19.69 4.92 8.70
CA ARG A 142 -20.73 5.07 9.72
C ARG A 142 -20.21 4.76 11.12
N CYS A 143 -19.48 3.66 11.29
CA CYS A 143 -18.89 3.31 12.59
C CYS A 143 -17.83 4.32 13.04
N ILE A 144 -17.05 4.90 12.13
CA ILE A 144 -16.12 5.99 12.48
C ILE A 144 -16.89 7.21 13.00
N VAL A 145 -17.98 7.60 12.33
CA VAL A 145 -18.83 8.71 12.75
C VAL A 145 -19.41 8.47 14.15
N GLU A 146 -20.00 7.29 14.36
CA GLU A 146 -20.58 6.85 15.64
C GLU A 146 -19.57 6.97 16.78
N VAL A 147 -18.37 6.41 16.59
CA VAL A 147 -17.30 6.46 17.59
C VAL A 147 -16.79 7.88 17.85
N LEU A 148 -16.71 8.74 16.84
CA LEU A 148 -16.27 10.14 16.99
C LEU A 148 -17.32 11.02 17.68
N GLN A 149 -18.60 10.71 17.52
CA GLN A 149 -19.70 11.43 18.16
C GLN A 149 -20.03 10.88 19.56
N GLY A 150 -19.50 9.71 19.91
CA GLY A 150 -19.73 9.07 21.21
C GLY A 150 -21.13 8.47 21.35
N VAL A 151 -21.75 8.07 20.23
CA VAL A 151 -23.07 7.40 20.15
C VAL A 151 -22.88 5.88 20.14
#